data_AF-A0A8T0LID2-F1
#
_entry.id   AF-A0A8T0LID2-F1
#
_cell.length_a   1.000
_cell.length_b   1.000
_cell.length_c   1.000
_cell.angle_alpha   90.00
_cell.angle_beta   90.00
_cell.angle_gamma   90.00
#
_symmetry.space_group_name_H-M   'P 1'
#
loop_
_entity.id
_entity.type
_entity.pdbx_description
1 polymer ?
#
loop_
_entity_poly.entity_id
_entity_poly.type
_entity_poly.pdbx_seq_one_letter_code
_entity_poly.pdbx_strand_id
1 'polypeptide(L)'
;MTLVLRVLLLTVGLIALYGTCTSSVTKPSESVFDAAAKSEEDAATKERNLQRNIADDEVRVLYCTACGYEANFNQVKKYVEDTFPHLVDRVYGANYDVDPTKKMLSQAINIAQVSAIILLVFGEYILLALGIDMTMLRWALNNRIPSFFIVLFMGSLANSLTASGAFEIYFNGDLIFSKLEVDRWPTLLEVSNSIDEYGLVQSVST
;
A
#
# COMPACT_ATOMS: atom_id res chain seq x y z
N MET A 1 -23.92 -11.33 27.60
CA MET A 1 -23.80 -9.85 27.71
C MET A 1 -22.37 -9.36 27.98
N THR A 2 -21.50 -10.14 28.64
CA THR A 2 -20.13 -9.71 28.99
C THR A 2 -19.06 -10.01 27.93
N LEU A 3 -19.29 -10.96 27.01
CA LEU A 3 -18.28 -11.38 26.03
C LEU A 3 -18.10 -10.36 24.88
N VAL A 4 -19.20 -9.90 24.30
CA VAL A 4 -19.20 -8.99 23.13
C VAL A 4 -18.61 -7.62 23.49
N LEU A 5 -18.95 -7.10 24.67
CA LEU A 5 -18.41 -5.83 25.17
C LEU A 5 -16.89 -5.92 25.47
N ARG A 6 -16.41 -7.09 25.92
CA ARG A 6 -14.98 -7.32 26.14
C ARG A 6 -14.21 -7.43 24.84
N VAL A 7 -14.74 -8.11 23.83
CA VAL A 7 -14.10 -8.21 22.51
C VAL A 7 -14.00 -6.83 21.84
N LEU A 8 -15.03 -6.00 21.97
CA LEU A 8 -15.07 -4.67 21.37
C LEU A 8 -14.12 -3.66 22.05
N LEU A 9 -13.88 -3.81 23.36
CA LEU A 9 -12.88 -3.02 24.09
C LEU A 9 -11.44 -3.49 23.81
N LEU A 10 -11.23 -4.78 23.59
CA LEU A 10 -9.91 -5.34 23.30
C LEU A 10 -9.40 -4.95 21.90
N THR A 11 -10.29 -4.81 20.91
CA THR A 11 -9.88 -4.39 19.55
C THR A 11 -9.49 -2.91 19.47
N VAL A 12 -10.13 -2.04 20.26
CA VAL A 12 -9.78 -0.61 20.34
C VAL A 12 -8.46 -0.39 21.08
N GLY A 13 -8.17 -1.21 22.10
CA GLY A 13 -6.93 -1.12 22.86
C GLY A 13 -5.67 -1.53 22.07
N LEU A 14 -5.80 -2.42 21.07
CA LEU A 14 -4.65 -2.92 20.31
C LEU A 14 -4.10 -1.92 19.28
N ILE A 15 -4.90 -0.95 18.85
CA ILE A 15 -4.55 0.01 17.79
C ILE A 15 -3.65 1.15 18.34
N ALA A 16 -3.70 1.42 19.64
CA ALA A 16 -2.94 2.51 20.28
C ALA A 16 -1.46 2.17 20.56
N LEU A 17 -1.01 0.93 20.33
CA LEU A 17 0.34 0.46 20.68
C LEU A 17 1.37 0.51 19.54
N TYR A 18 0.97 0.83 18.31
CA TYR A 18 1.87 0.79 17.15
C TYR A 18 2.51 2.14 16.78
N GLY A 19 2.24 3.21 17.52
CA GLY A 19 2.79 4.53 17.23
C GLY A 19 3.83 4.95 18.27
N THR A 20 5.12 4.68 18.00
CA THR A 20 6.27 5.59 18.26
C THR A 20 7.61 4.81 18.31
N CYS A 21 8.53 5.11 17.39
CA CYS A 21 9.96 5.23 17.70
C CYS A 21 10.73 5.76 16.48
N THR A 22 11.23 6.99 16.57
CA THR A 22 12.34 7.48 15.74
C THR A 22 13.49 7.82 16.67
N SER A 23 14.71 7.41 16.33
CA SER A 23 15.93 7.81 17.05
C SER A 23 17.06 7.93 16.04
N SER A 24 17.73 9.09 16.06
CA SER A 24 18.86 9.48 15.22
C SER A 24 20.19 9.06 15.85
N VAL A 25 21.13 8.59 15.03
CA VAL A 25 22.49 8.17 15.44
C VAL A 25 23.52 9.15 14.86
N THR A 26 24.37 9.71 15.72
CA THR A 26 25.51 10.60 15.41
C THR A 26 26.78 9.79 15.09
N LYS A 27 27.64 10.24 14.14
CA LYS A 27 28.95 9.64 13.81
C LYS A 27 30.15 10.54 14.20
N PRO A 28 31.30 9.98 14.65
CA PRO A 28 32.59 10.69 14.78
C PRO A 28 33.57 10.47 13.59
N SER A 29 34.56 11.36 13.45
CA SER A 29 35.47 11.60 12.29
C SER A 29 36.83 10.86 12.29
N GLU A 30 37.33 10.46 11.11
CA GLU A 30 38.57 9.70 10.80
C GLU A 30 39.70 10.57 10.17
N SER A 31 40.98 10.15 10.29
CA SER A 31 42.22 10.91 9.97
C SER A 31 42.83 10.73 8.56
N VAL A 32 43.73 11.64 8.16
CA VAL A 32 44.18 11.93 6.77
C VAL A 32 45.18 10.92 6.15
N PHE A 33 45.95 10.17 6.94
CA PHE A 33 46.93 9.21 6.40
C PHE A 33 46.29 7.91 5.89
N ASP A 34 45.09 7.59 6.34
CA ASP A 34 44.29 6.45 5.87
C ASP A 34 43.66 6.71 4.48
N ALA A 35 43.61 7.97 4.03
CA ALA A 35 42.93 8.38 2.79
C ALA A 35 43.70 8.03 1.51
N ALA A 36 45.04 7.99 1.55
CA ALA A 36 45.85 7.72 0.37
C ALA A 36 45.86 6.22 0.00
N ALA A 37 45.92 5.34 1.01
CA ALA A 37 45.78 3.90 0.82
C ALA A 37 44.34 3.51 0.41
N LYS A 38 43.34 4.24 0.92
CA LYS A 38 41.93 4.07 0.53
C LYS A 38 41.72 4.31 -0.96
N SER A 39 42.34 5.33 -1.57
CA SER A 39 42.05 5.71 -2.95
C SER A 39 42.34 4.66 -4.03
N GLU A 40 43.32 3.77 -3.81
CA GLU A 40 43.71 2.74 -4.77
C GLU A 40 42.86 1.47 -4.61
N GLU A 41 42.49 1.14 -3.38
CA GLU A 41 41.54 0.08 -3.05
C GLU A 41 40.08 0.50 -3.33
N ASP A 42 39.77 1.79 -3.23
CA ASP A 42 38.50 2.41 -3.59
C ASP A 42 38.27 2.38 -5.10
N ALA A 43 39.31 2.47 -5.94
CA ALA A 43 39.18 2.37 -7.39
C ALA A 43 38.80 0.95 -7.85
N ALA A 44 39.49 -0.07 -7.34
CA ALA A 44 39.17 -1.48 -7.60
C ALA A 44 37.84 -1.91 -6.94
N THR A 45 37.51 -1.32 -5.79
CA THR A 45 36.22 -1.54 -5.12
C THR A 45 35.09 -0.79 -5.81
N LYS A 46 35.34 0.37 -6.44
CA LYS A 46 34.39 1.12 -7.27
C LYS A 46 34.02 0.36 -8.54
N GLU A 47 34.99 -0.28 -9.22
CA GLU A 47 34.68 -1.16 -10.37
C GLU A 47 33.86 -2.40 -9.95
N ARG A 48 34.21 -3.03 -8.82
CA ARG A 48 33.40 -4.12 -8.25
C ARG A 48 32.01 -3.65 -7.77
N ASN A 49 31.89 -2.44 -7.22
CA ASN A 49 30.64 -1.86 -6.76
C ASN A 49 29.75 -1.41 -7.93
N LEU A 50 30.34 -0.95 -9.04
CA LEU A 50 29.64 -0.62 -10.29
C LEU A 50 29.10 -1.90 -10.96
N GLN A 51 29.90 -2.99 -10.96
CA GLN A 51 29.44 -4.32 -11.36
C GLN A 51 28.36 -4.89 -10.44
N ARG A 52 28.34 -4.51 -9.15
CA ARG A 52 27.24 -4.85 -8.22
C ARG A 52 25.97 -4.03 -8.47
N ASN A 53 26.06 -2.75 -8.85
CA ASN A 53 24.84 -1.94 -9.08
C ASN A 53 23.93 -2.54 -10.16
N ILE A 54 24.49 -3.05 -11.28
CA ILE A 54 23.70 -3.76 -12.31
C ILE A 54 23.09 -5.06 -11.77
N ALA A 55 23.77 -5.69 -10.81
CA ALA A 55 23.27 -6.90 -10.15
C ALA A 55 22.28 -6.61 -9.01
N ASP A 56 22.06 -5.35 -8.63
CA ASP A 56 21.12 -4.95 -7.58
C ASP A 56 19.90 -4.20 -8.16
N ASP A 57 19.81 -4.05 -9.49
CA ASP A 57 18.70 -3.38 -10.16
C ASP A 57 17.35 -4.07 -9.86
N GLU A 58 16.41 -3.30 -9.32
CA GLU A 58 15.07 -3.75 -8.96
C GLU A 58 13.98 -2.79 -9.46
N VAL A 59 12.87 -3.38 -9.91
CA VAL A 59 11.66 -2.62 -10.26
C VAL A 59 10.60 -2.90 -9.22
N ARG A 60 10.10 -1.84 -8.58
CA ARG A 60 8.97 -1.91 -7.65
C ARG A 60 7.76 -1.22 -8.28
N VAL A 61 6.66 -1.95 -8.38
CA VAL A 61 5.37 -1.40 -8.84
C VAL A 61 4.43 -1.29 -7.65
N LEU A 62 4.06 -0.07 -7.29
CA LEU A 62 3.03 0.21 -6.29
C LEU A 62 1.69 0.40 -6.99
N TYR A 63 0.70 -0.43 -6.69
CA TYR A 63 -0.61 -0.35 -7.35
C TYR A 63 -1.77 -0.49 -6.37
N CYS A 64 -2.92 0.06 -6.75
CA CYS A 64 -4.16 -0.10 -5.99
C CYS A 64 -4.73 -1.53 -6.13
N THR A 65 -4.60 -2.34 -5.08
CA THR A 65 -5.21 -3.69 -5.04
C THR A 65 -6.74 -3.65 -5.00
N ALA A 66 -7.31 -2.70 -4.26
CA ALA A 66 -8.77 -2.49 -4.19
C ALA A 66 -9.41 -2.13 -5.55
N CYS A 67 -8.61 -1.64 -6.49
CA CYS A 67 -9.04 -1.26 -7.84
C CYS A 67 -8.91 -2.40 -8.86
N GLY A 68 -8.35 -3.55 -8.47
CA GLY A 68 -8.11 -4.69 -9.36
C GLY A 68 -6.97 -4.47 -10.36
N TYR A 69 -5.96 -3.66 -10.04
CA TYR A 69 -4.86 -3.35 -10.96
C TYR A 69 -3.78 -4.44 -11.08
N GLU A 70 -3.94 -5.55 -10.37
CA GLU A 70 -3.04 -6.72 -10.42
C GLU A 70 -2.86 -7.25 -11.85
N ALA A 71 -3.91 -7.26 -12.67
CA ALA A 71 -3.81 -7.68 -14.07
C ALA A 71 -2.89 -6.77 -14.90
N ASN A 72 -2.95 -5.45 -14.67
CA ASN A 72 -2.09 -4.47 -15.35
C ASN A 72 -0.64 -4.63 -14.88
N PHE A 73 -0.42 -4.84 -13.59
CA PHE A 73 0.90 -5.15 -13.03
C PHE A 73 1.49 -6.40 -13.69
N ASN A 74 0.74 -7.50 -13.79
CA ASN A 74 1.21 -8.74 -14.41
C ASN A 74 1.58 -8.55 -15.89
N GLN A 75 0.85 -7.70 -16.61
CA GLN A 75 1.17 -7.36 -18.00
C GLN A 75 2.49 -6.57 -18.11
N VAL A 76 2.66 -5.54 -17.27
CA VAL A 76 3.88 -4.72 -17.24
C VAL A 76 5.07 -5.58 -16.80
N LYS A 77 4.90 -6.40 -15.75
CA LYS A 77 5.91 -7.32 -15.25
C LYS A 77 6.42 -8.24 -16.36
N LYS A 78 5.50 -8.93 -17.04
CA LYS A 78 5.86 -9.82 -18.14
C LYS A 78 6.62 -9.09 -19.24
N TYR A 79 6.15 -7.90 -19.62
CA TYR A 79 6.81 -7.11 -20.65
C TYR A 79 8.23 -6.66 -20.25
N VAL A 80 8.42 -6.24 -19.00
CA VAL A 80 9.74 -5.83 -18.48
C VAL A 80 10.69 -7.03 -18.40
N GLU A 81 10.21 -8.18 -17.94
CA GLU A 81 10.99 -9.42 -17.89
C GLU A 81 11.37 -9.93 -19.29
N ASP A 82 10.47 -9.79 -20.28
CA ASP A 82 10.75 -10.13 -21.69
C ASP A 82 11.78 -9.16 -22.32
N THR A 83 11.75 -7.87 -21.95
CA THR A 83 12.61 -6.82 -22.52
C THR A 83 14.00 -6.79 -21.88
N PHE A 84 14.07 -7.02 -20.57
CA PHE A 84 15.30 -6.93 -19.78
C PHE A 84 15.55 -8.25 -19.03
N PRO A 85 16.35 -9.17 -19.61
CA PRO A 85 16.59 -10.48 -19.01
C PRO A 85 17.36 -10.42 -17.68
N HIS A 86 17.99 -9.28 -17.35
CA HIS A 86 18.69 -9.07 -16.08
C HIS A 86 17.74 -8.67 -14.93
N LEU A 87 16.51 -8.24 -15.22
CA LEU A 87 15.48 -7.92 -14.23
C LEU A 87 14.49 -9.08 -13.97
N VAL A 88 14.70 -10.23 -14.60
CA VAL A 88 13.90 -11.44 -14.36
C VAL A 88 13.97 -11.79 -12.87
N ASP A 89 12.79 -12.03 -12.26
CA ASP A 89 12.59 -12.24 -10.82
C ASP A 89 12.86 -11.03 -9.90
N ARG A 90 13.19 -9.86 -10.45
CA ARG A 90 13.46 -8.61 -9.70
C ARG A 90 12.40 -7.52 -9.89
N VAL A 91 11.23 -7.93 -10.39
CA VAL A 91 10.03 -7.09 -10.50
C VAL A 91 9.06 -7.42 -9.36
N TYR A 92 8.97 -6.53 -8.39
CA TYR A 92 8.12 -6.67 -7.22
C TYR A 92 6.85 -5.84 -7.35
N GLY A 93 5.73 -6.43 -6.96
CA GLY A 93 4.45 -5.74 -6.85
C GLY A 93 4.09 -5.54 -5.39
N ALA A 94 3.71 -4.32 -5.01
CA ALA A 94 3.22 -4.01 -3.67
C ALA A 94 1.95 -3.15 -3.74
N ASN A 95 1.15 -3.20 -2.68
CA ASN A 95 -0.05 -2.38 -2.59
C ASN A 95 0.33 -0.93 -2.29
N TYR A 96 -0.26 0.01 -3.01
CA TYR A 96 -0.12 1.43 -2.72
C TYR A 96 -0.77 1.76 -1.37
N ASP A 97 0.02 2.28 -0.43
CA ASP A 97 -0.46 2.66 0.89
C ASP A 97 -1.27 3.96 0.81
N VAL A 98 -2.59 3.81 0.92
CA VAL A 98 -3.51 4.94 1.01
C VAL A 98 -3.30 5.66 2.35
N ASP A 99 -3.48 6.98 2.35
CA ASP A 99 -3.38 7.82 3.55
C ASP A 99 -4.07 7.17 4.76
N PRO A 100 -3.42 7.11 5.94
CA PRO A 100 -3.92 6.39 7.10
C PRO A 100 -5.31 6.85 7.52
N THR A 101 -5.69 8.10 7.30
CA THR A 101 -7.03 8.60 7.64
C THR A 101 -8.13 7.95 6.82
N LYS A 102 -7.89 7.75 5.51
CA LYS A 102 -8.82 7.07 4.60
C LYS A 102 -8.95 5.60 4.94
N LYS A 103 -7.85 4.96 5.34
CA LYS A 103 -7.83 3.56 5.80
C LYS A 103 -8.61 3.38 7.11
N MET A 104 -8.45 4.28 8.07
CA MET A 104 -9.21 4.23 9.32
C MET A 104 -10.71 4.45 9.07
N LEU A 105 -11.06 5.41 8.19
CA LEU A 105 -12.44 5.69 7.85
C LEU A 105 -13.11 4.50 7.15
N SER A 106 -12.44 3.88 6.17
CA SER A 106 -12.99 2.71 5.49
C SER A 106 -13.16 1.51 6.43
N GLN A 107 -12.22 1.30 7.34
CA GLN A 107 -12.33 0.29 8.39
C GLN A 107 -13.51 0.56 9.33
N ALA A 108 -13.70 1.82 9.76
CA ALA A 108 -14.82 2.20 10.60
C ALA A 108 -16.17 1.95 9.90
N ILE A 109 -16.29 2.29 8.60
CA ILE A 109 -17.51 2.05 7.83
C ILE A 109 -17.75 0.54 7.67
N ASN A 110 -16.73 -0.26 7.41
CA ASN A 110 -16.86 -1.72 7.31
C ASN A 110 -17.32 -2.35 8.65
N ILE A 111 -16.77 -1.91 9.78
CA ILE A 111 -17.21 -2.36 11.11
C ILE A 111 -18.66 -1.94 11.34
N ALA A 112 -19.02 -0.70 11.01
CA ALA A 112 -20.38 -0.19 11.11
C ALA A 112 -21.34 -1.02 10.23
N GLN A 113 -20.94 -1.38 9.01
CA GLN A 113 -21.73 -2.19 8.09
C GLN A 113 -22.02 -3.57 8.69
N VAL A 114 -20.99 -4.29 9.16
CA VAL A 114 -21.17 -5.60 9.78
C VAL A 114 -22.07 -5.51 11.02
N SER A 115 -21.88 -4.47 11.84
CA SER A 115 -22.74 -4.22 13.01
C SER A 115 -24.21 -3.97 12.61
N ALA A 116 -24.44 -3.23 11.53
CA ALA A 116 -25.78 -2.95 11.00
C ALA A 116 -26.45 -4.21 10.47
N ILE A 117 -25.70 -5.12 9.81
CA ILE A 117 -26.24 -6.42 9.37
C ILE A 117 -26.66 -7.26 10.56
N ILE A 118 -25.80 -7.40 11.58
CA ILE A 118 -26.11 -8.16 12.80
C ILE A 118 -27.37 -7.60 13.46
N LEU A 119 -27.48 -6.27 13.52
CA LEU A 119 -28.59 -5.60 14.14
C LEU A 119 -29.87 -5.65 13.29
N LEU A 120 -29.79 -5.74 11.95
CA LEU A 120 -30.97 -6.00 11.12
C LEU A 120 -31.53 -7.42 11.34
N VAL A 121 -30.66 -8.40 11.60
CA VAL A 121 -31.06 -9.80 11.80
C VAL A 121 -31.54 -10.06 13.24
N PHE A 122 -30.82 -9.56 14.24
CA PHE A 122 -31.05 -9.84 15.66
C PHE A 122 -31.47 -8.62 16.48
N GLY A 123 -31.74 -7.47 15.84
CA GLY A 123 -31.94 -6.19 16.52
C GLY A 123 -33.06 -6.20 17.55
N GLU A 124 -34.15 -6.91 17.31
CA GLU A 124 -35.26 -7.01 18.27
C GLU A 124 -34.82 -7.62 19.60
N TYR A 125 -33.96 -8.64 19.58
CA TYR A 125 -33.42 -9.26 20.79
C TYR A 125 -32.30 -8.44 21.41
N ILE A 126 -31.41 -7.87 20.60
CA ILE A 126 -30.25 -7.10 21.07
C ILE A 126 -30.69 -5.77 21.68
N LEU A 127 -31.53 -5.00 20.99
CA LEU A 127 -31.97 -3.67 21.45
C LEU A 127 -32.86 -3.78 22.68
N LEU A 128 -33.71 -4.82 22.76
CA LEU A 128 -34.48 -5.11 23.97
C LEU A 128 -33.57 -5.48 25.14
N ALA A 129 -32.53 -6.29 24.91
CA ALA A 129 -31.56 -6.66 25.95
C ALA A 129 -30.70 -5.47 26.40
N LEU A 130 -30.46 -4.48 25.54
CA LEU A 130 -29.73 -3.24 25.86
C LEU A 130 -30.63 -2.15 26.45
N GLY A 131 -31.97 -2.32 26.44
CA GLY A 131 -32.93 -1.32 26.90
C GLY A 131 -32.93 -0.03 26.07
N ILE A 132 -32.43 -0.09 24.83
CA ILE A 132 -32.36 1.05 23.91
C ILE A 132 -33.69 1.16 23.18
N ASP A 133 -34.22 2.38 23.09
CA ASP A 133 -35.47 2.65 22.39
C ASP A 133 -35.34 2.37 20.87
N MET A 134 -36.30 1.64 20.34
CA MET A 134 -36.35 1.17 18.95
C MET A 134 -36.76 2.26 17.97
N THR A 135 -37.18 3.43 18.45
CA THR A 135 -37.78 4.51 17.65
C THR A 135 -36.93 4.93 16.45
N MET A 136 -35.61 5.05 16.62
CA MET A 136 -34.69 5.45 15.53
C MET A 136 -34.51 4.37 14.46
N LEU A 137 -34.60 3.08 14.82
CA LEU A 137 -34.34 1.96 13.90
C LEU A 137 -35.59 1.20 13.47
N ARG A 138 -36.77 1.64 13.92
CA ARG A 138 -38.05 0.99 13.67
C ARG A 138 -38.34 0.83 12.19
N TRP A 139 -37.98 1.84 11.38
CA TRP A 139 -38.15 1.77 9.93
C TRP A 139 -37.29 0.67 9.30
N ALA A 140 -36.03 0.55 9.73
CA ALA A 140 -35.10 -0.42 9.19
C ALA A 140 -35.45 -1.86 9.59
N LEU A 141 -35.88 -2.06 10.84
CA LEU A 141 -36.31 -3.36 11.37
C LEU A 141 -37.63 -3.85 10.77
N ASN A 142 -38.56 -2.95 10.47
CA ASN A 142 -39.81 -3.29 9.78
C ASN A 142 -39.58 -3.61 8.29
N ASN A 143 -38.57 -3.00 7.67
CA ASN A 143 -38.26 -3.16 6.25
C ASN A 143 -36.87 -3.80 6.07
N ARG A 144 -36.71 -5.05 6.52
CA ARG A 144 -35.40 -5.72 6.57
C ARG A 144 -34.75 -5.89 5.19
N ILE A 145 -35.53 -6.25 4.18
CA ILE A 145 -35.04 -6.49 2.80
C ILE A 145 -34.44 -5.22 2.18
N PRO A 146 -35.14 -4.07 2.07
CA PRO A 146 -34.54 -2.86 1.50
C PRO A 146 -33.42 -2.30 2.38
N SER A 147 -33.53 -2.39 3.70
CA SER A 147 -32.47 -1.95 4.62
C SER A 147 -31.18 -2.75 4.44
N PHE A 148 -31.29 -4.06 4.20
CA PHE A 148 -30.14 -4.90 3.90
C PHE A 148 -29.41 -4.44 2.63
N PHE A 149 -30.13 -4.12 1.55
CA PHE A 149 -29.52 -3.57 0.34
C PHE A 149 -28.82 -2.23 0.61
N ILE A 150 -29.42 -1.32 1.37
CA ILE A 150 -28.78 -0.05 1.74
C ILE A 150 -27.47 -0.27 2.48
N VAL A 151 -27.46 -1.19 3.46
CA VAL A 151 -26.26 -1.54 4.23
C VAL A 151 -25.20 -2.19 3.33
N LEU A 152 -25.58 -3.01 2.35
CA LEU A 152 -24.64 -3.54 1.36
C LEU A 152 -24.03 -2.45 0.48
N PHE A 153 -24.84 -1.49 0.00
CA PHE A 153 -24.35 -0.35 -0.78
C PHE A 153 -23.37 0.53 0.01
N MET A 154 -23.60 0.70 1.32
CA MET A 154 -22.70 1.45 2.18
C MET A 154 -21.30 0.83 2.26
N GLY A 155 -21.20 -0.51 2.23
CA GLY A 155 -19.91 -1.21 2.14
C GLY A 155 -19.19 -0.99 0.82
N SER A 156 -19.94 -0.96 -0.29
CA SER A 156 -19.38 -0.64 -1.60
C SER A 156 -18.78 0.78 -1.62
N LEU A 157 -19.45 1.75 -1.00
CA LEU A 157 -18.92 3.10 -0.83
C LEU A 157 -17.67 3.13 0.06
N ALA A 158 -17.61 2.33 1.13
CA ALA A 158 -16.39 2.23 1.96
C ALA A 158 -15.19 1.73 1.16
N ASN A 159 -15.40 0.77 0.26
CA ASN A 159 -14.37 0.21 -0.59
C ASN A 159 -13.89 1.23 -1.64
N SER A 160 -14.77 2.10 -2.15
CA SER A 160 -14.36 3.16 -3.07
C SER A 160 -13.46 4.21 -2.41
N LEU A 161 -13.57 4.44 -1.10
CA LEU A 161 -12.65 5.32 -0.36
C LEU A 161 -11.22 4.77 -0.30
N THR A 162 -11.05 3.44 -0.33
CA THR A 162 -9.74 2.78 -0.38
C THR A 162 -9.20 2.62 -1.81
N ALA A 163 -10.04 2.86 -2.82
CA ALA A 163 -9.64 2.80 -4.22
C ALA A 163 -8.86 4.08 -4.59
N SER A 164 -7.57 4.11 -4.27
CA SER A 164 -6.70 5.26 -4.59
C SER A 164 -6.52 5.48 -6.09
N GLY A 165 -6.72 4.43 -6.91
CA GLY A 165 -6.47 4.49 -8.35
C GLY A 165 -4.99 4.66 -8.72
N ALA A 166 -4.08 4.54 -7.74
CA ALA A 166 -2.66 4.71 -7.93
C ALA A 166 -2.04 3.54 -8.70
N PHE A 167 -1.12 3.86 -9.60
CA PHE A 167 -0.25 2.91 -10.28
C PHE A 167 1.08 3.61 -10.53
N GLU A 168 2.10 3.22 -9.79
CA GLU A 168 3.41 3.86 -9.78
C GLU A 168 4.48 2.81 -9.99
N ILE A 169 5.47 3.15 -10.80
CA ILE A 169 6.60 2.29 -11.10
C ILE A 169 7.85 3.00 -10.60
N TYR A 170 8.64 2.28 -9.83
CA TYR A 170 9.92 2.69 -9.28
C TYR A 170 11.03 1.81 -9.84
N PHE A 171 12.16 2.42 -10.16
CA PHE A 171 13.39 1.74 -10.54
C PHE A 171 14.46 2.13 -9.53
N ASN A 172 15.03 1.15 -8.80
CA ASN A 172 16.04 1.39 -7.75
C ASN A 172 15.67 2.42 -6.68
N GLY A 173 14.36 2.65 -6.47
CA GLY A 173 13.84 3.65 -5.53
C GLY A 173 13.47 4.99 -6.16
N ASP A 174 13.84 5.25 -7.41
CA ASP A 174 13.45 6.45 -8.15
C ASP A 174 12.11 6.23 -8.87
N LEU A 175 11.22 7.23 -8.79
CA LEU A 175 9.91 7.19 -9.45
C LEU A 175 10.09 7.42 -10.96
N ILE A 176 9.81 6.39 -11.77
CA ILE A 176 9.90 6.50 -13.23
C ILE A 176 8.56 6.87 -13.87
N PHE A 177 7.45 6.45 -13.25
CA PHE A 177 6.11 6.73 -13.77
C PHE A 177 5.08 6.75 -12.64
N SER A 178 4.23 7.77 -12.60
CA SER A 178 3.03 7.79 -11.76
C SER A 178 1.79 8.06 -12.59
N LYS A 179 0.82 7.14 -12.53
CA LYS A 179 -0.50 7.33 -13.13
C LYS A 179 -1.24 8.53 -12.54
N LEU A 180 -1.01 8.86 -11.27
CA LEU A 180 -1.68 9.98 -10.60
C LEU A 180 -1.19 11.34 -11.10
N GLU A 181 0.03 11.40 -11.63
CA GLU A 181 0.61 12.63 -12.17
C GLU A 181 0.26 12.80 -13.66
N VAL A 182 0.28 11.72 -14.42
CA VAL A 182 0.08 11.74 -15.88
C VAL A 182 -1.40 11.59 -16.26
N ASP A 183 -2.26 11.15 -15.33
CA ASP A 183 -3.68 10.83 -15.55
C ASP A 183 -3.94 9.87 -16.74
N ARG A 184 -2.92 9.09 -17.11
CA ARG A 184 -2.94 8.14 -18.22
C ARG A 184 -2.30 6.83 -17.82
N TRP A 185 -2.66 5.76 -18.52
CA TRP A 185 -1.93 4.50 -18.43
C TRP A 185 -0.57 4.59 -19.10
N PRO A 186 0.47 3.97 -18.52
CA PRO A 186 1.80 3.95 -19.11
C PRO A 186 1.77 3.13 -20.39
N THR A 187 2.46 3.60 -21.42
CA THR A 187 2.73 2.77 -22.58
C THR A 187 3.91 1.86 -22.29
N LEU A 188 3.86 0.59 -22.72
CA LEU A 188 4.92 -0.38 -22.42
C LEU A 188 6.31 0.12 -22.91
N LEU A 189 6.33 0.75 -24.09
CA LEU A 189 7.55 1.33 -24.67
C LEU A 189 8.11 2.51 -23.85
N GLU A 190 7.23 3.33 -23.26
CA GLU A 190 7.64 4.44 -22.39
C GLU A 190 8.28 3.90 -21.12
N VAL A 191 7.71 2.86 -20.51
CA VAL A 191 8.30 2.21 -19.33
C VAL A 191 9.68 1.63 -19.65
N SER A 192 9.84 0.92 -20.78
CA SER A 192 11.15 0.38 -21.15
C SER A 192 12.17 1.48 -21.47
N ASN A 193 11.77 2.54 -22.16
CA ASN A 193 12.67 3.65 -22.49
C ASN A 193 13.11 4.39 -21.24
N SER A 194 12.20 4.62 -20.29
CA SER A 194 12.54 5.24 -19.00
C SER A 194 13.50 4.35 -18.20
N ILE A 195 13.26 3.03 -18.12
CA ILE A 195 14.17 2.11 -17.43
C ILE A 195 15.57 2.12 -18.09
N ASP A 196 15.64 2.09 -19.42
CA ASP A 196 16.90 2.15 -20.16
C ASP A 196 17.64 3.46 -19.90
N GLU A 197 16.95 4.61 -19.97
CA GLU A 197 17.53 5.92 -19.67
C GLU A 197 18.05 6.00 -18.23
N TYR A 198 17.27 5.55 -17.24
CA TYR A 198 17.70 5.54 -15.84
C TYR A 198 18.88 4.59 -15.58
N GLY A 199 18.90 3.40 -16.20
CA GLY A 199 20.02 2.47 -16.16
C GLY A 199 21.29 3.06 -16.77
N LEU A 200 21.16 3.78 -17.89
CA LEU A 200 22.26 4.48 -18.55
C LEU A 200 22.77 5.65 -17.69
N VAL A 201 21.90 6.44 -17.08
CA VAL A 201 22.28 7.57 -16.22
C VAL A 201 23.03 7.09 -14.97
N GLN A 202 22.62 6.00 -14.32
CA GLN A 202 23.39 5.43 -13.20
C GLN A 202 24.76 4.91 -13.63
N SER A 203 24.87 4.33 -14.82
CA SER A 203 26.16 3.86 -15.36
C SER A 203 27.14 4.99 -15.71
N VAL A 204 26.64 6.19 -16.05
CA VAL A 204 27.44 7.35 -16.48
C VAL A 204 27.80 8.30 -15.33
N SER A 205 27.00 8.33 -14.26
CA SER A 205 27.16 9.28 -13.13
C SER A 205 28.16 8.84 -12.05
N THR A 206 28.93 7.76 -12.29
CA THR A 206 29.88 7.19 -11.33
C THR A 206 31.31 7.24 -11.84
#